data_AF-A0A2V2N5B6-F1
#
_entry.id   AF-A0A2V2N5B6-F1
#
_cell.length_a   1.000
_cell.length_b   1.000
_cell.length_c   1.000
_cell.angle_alpha   90.00
_cell.angle_beta   90.00
_cell.angle_gamma   90.00
#
_symmetry.space_group_name_H-M   'P 1'
#
loop_
_entity.id
_entity.type
_entity.pdbx_description
1 polymer ?
#
loop_
_entity_poly.entity_id
_entity_poly.type
_entity_poly.pdbx_seq_one_letter_code
_entity_poly.pdbx_strand_id
1 'polypeptide(L)'
;MLGTALLSCAAWISLSGAVLSILWWGIWGRNTSIKSVRTFIILLIIPAVMSIAATWSGGDGLSYFIRITAILLIASWMFAERYPGELLDVGVYFGGMKFGFDLGLIGELSMSALEVMAKETDRVSIAIRQKGNHISPRIIPAVFSGVVIRELQLAQERAILLTLRGYTSGGTHCPTFVSPKEDRIAGAFSCAIFLFSLIAGDFFIISGSTFIV
;
A
#
# COMPACT_ATOMS: atom_id res chain seq x y z
N MET A 1 -5.84 10.41 -1.46
CA MET A 1 -5.30 9.86 -0.19
C MET A 1 -6.25 9.93 1.02
N LEU A 2 -7.00 11.02 1.26
CA LEU A 2 -7.93 11.08 2.41
C LEU A 2 -9.07 10.05 2.32
N GLY A 3 -9.66 9.85 1.13
CA GLY A 3 -10.74 8.85 0.94
C GLY A 3 -10.29 7.42 1.22
N THR A 4 -9.05 7.06 0.89
CA THR A 4 -8.49 5.71 1.15
C THR A 4 -8.26 5.48 2.64
N ALA A 5 -7.80 6.50 3.37
CA ALA A 5 -7.71 6.46 4.83
C ALA A 5 -9.09 6.26 5.46
N LEU A 6 -10.11 7.01 5.03
CA LEU A 6 -11.49 6.87 5.52
C LEU A 6 -12.07 5.49 5.25
N LEU A 7 -11.90 4.94 4.04
CA LEU A 7 -12.36 3.60 3.67
C LEU A 7 -11.63 2.50 4.46
N SER A 8 -10.34 2.69 4.75
CA SER A 8 -9.56 1.76 5.58
C SER A 8 -10.04 1.77 7.02
N CYS A 9 -10.32 2.97 7.58
CA CYS A 9 -10.95 3.09 8.89
C CYS A 9 -12.35 2.47 8.90
N ALA A 10 -13.17 2.70 7.87
CA ALA A 10 -14.49 2.09 7.74
C ALA A 10 -14.42 0.55 7.71
N ALA A 11 -13.49 0.00 6.93
CA ALA A 11 -13.27 -1.45 6.86
C ALA A 11 -12.80 -2.04 8.20
N TRP A 12 -12.09 -1.27 9.01
CA TRP A 12 -11.68 -1.69 10.34
C TRP A 12 -12.83 -1.68 11.36
N ILE A 13 -13.64 -0.62 11.33
CA ILE A 13 -14.68 -0.35 12.33
C ILE A 13 -15.87 -1.31 12.19
N SER A 14 -16.37 -1.57 10.97
CA SER A 14 -17.56 -2.40 10.75
C SER A 14 -17.37 -3.41 9.63
N LEU A 15 -17.97 -4.61 9.80
CA LEU A 15 -18.02 -5.61 8.75
C LEU A 15 -18.82 -5.10 7.53
N SER A 16 -19.91 -4.36 7.78
CA SER A 16 -20.70 -3.73 6.72
C SER A 16 -19.87 -2.66 5.97
N GLY A 17 -19.05 -1.90 6.70
CA GLY A 17 -18.08 -0.95 6.15
C GLY A 17 -17.05 -1.63 5.25
N ALA A 18 -16.54 -2.82 5.65
CA ALA A 18 -15.61 -3.58 4.83
C ALA A 18 -16.23 -4.07 3.51
N VAL A 19 -17.47 -4.56 3.53
CA VAL A 19 -18.17 -4.98 2.31
C VAL A 19 -18.43 -3.80 1.38
N LEU A 20 -18.89 -2.67 1.92
CA LEU A 20 -19.11 -1.44 1.14
C LEU A 20 -17.81 -0.91 0.55
N SER A 21 -16.71 -0.98 1.28
CA SER A 21 -15.37 -0.65 0.80
C SER A 21 -14.92 -1.54 -0.38
N ILE A 22 -15.22 -2.84 -0.34
CA ILE A 22 -14.93 -3.76 -1.45
C ILE A 22 -15.81 -3.42 -2.67
N LEU A 23 -17.08 -3.12 -2.47
CA LEU A 23 -17.99 -2.72 -3.57
C LEU A 23 -17.54 -1.40 -4.20
N TRP A 24 -17.17 -0.41 -3.38
CA TRP A 24 -16.62 0.85 -3.84
C TRP A 24 -15.35 0.63 -4.66
N TRP A 25 -14.45 -0.22 -4.19
CA TRP A 25 -13.25 -0.61 -4.94
C TRP A 25 -13.60 -1.30 -6.27
N GLY A 26 -14.62 -2.15 -6.30
CA GLY A 26 -15.08 -2.82 -7.52
C GLY A 26 -15.63 -1.88 -8.60
N ILE A 27 -16.19 -0.73 -8.20
CA ILE A 27 -16.77 0.28 -9.10
C ILE A 27 -15.69 1.24 -9.62
N TRP A 28 -14.85 1.78 -8.73
CA TRP A 28 -13.87 2.81 -9.08
C TRP A 28 -12.45 2.26 -9.34
N GLY A 29 -12.03 1.20 -8.64
CA GLY A 29 -10.64 0.73 -8.63
C GLY A 29 -10.33 -0.52 -9.44
N ARG A 30 -11.35 -1.21 -9.95
CA ARG A 30 -11.19 -2.49 -10.67
C ARG A 30 -10.33 -2.38 -11.93
N ASN A 31 -10.42 -1.28 -12.67
CA ASN A 31 -9.74 -1.12 -13.95
C ASN A 31 -8.28 -0.63 -13.82
N THR A 32 -7.92 0.03 -12.71
CA THR A 32 -6.60 0.64 -12.54
C THR A 32 -5.64 -0.20 -11.69
N SER A 33 -6.16 -0.97 -10.71
CA SER A 33 -5.31 -1.58 -9.68
C SER A 33 -4.71 -2.96 -10.03
N ILE A 34 -5.41 -3.81 -10.79
CA ILE A 34 -5.01 -5.21 -10.98
C ILE A 34 -4.93 -5.55 -12.48
N LYS A 35 -3.72 -5.44 -13.03
CA LYS A 35 -3.43 -5.83 -14.43
C LYS A 35 -3.29 -7.34 -14.62
N SER A 36 -3.14 -8.12 -13.54
CA SER A 36 -2.93 -9.57 -13.61
C SER A 36 -3.67 -10.31 -12.49
N VAL A 37 -4.45 -11.32 -12.87
CA VAL A 37 -5.16 -12.25 -11.96
C VAL A 37 -4.18 -12.93 -11.00
N ARG A 38 -2.94 -13.16 -11.44
CA ARG A 38 -1.90 -13.77 -10.60
C ARG A 38 -1.53 -12.88 -9.41
N THR A 39 -1.43 -11.57 -9.61
CA THR A 39 -1.12 -10.62 -8.53
C THR A 39 -2.26 -10.55 -7.53
N PHE A 40 -3.51 -10.58 -7.99
CA PHE A 40 -4.69 -10.65 -7.13
C PHE A 40 -4.71 -11.91 -6.26
N ILE A 41 -4.41 -13.07 -6.86
CA ILE A 41 -4.34 -14.34 -6.12
C ILE A 41 -3.24 -14.26 -5.05
N ILE A 42 -2.04 -13.79 -5.40
CA ILE A 42 -0.93 -13.65 -4.44
C ILE A 42 -1.31 -12.72 -3.28
N LEU A 43 -1.99 -11.61 -3.58
CA LEU A 43 -2.45 -10.65 -2.58
C LEU A 43 -3.46 -11.25 -1.60
N LEU A 44 -4.29 -12.20 -2.06
CA LEU A 44 -5.27 -12.92 -1.21
C LEU A 44 -4.68 -14.07 -0.40
N ILE A 45 -3.50 -14.60 -0.75
CA ILE A 45 -2.88 -15.70 -0.01
C ILE A 45 -2.56 -15.28 1.43
N ILE A 46 -2.00 -14.09 1.63
CA ILE A 46 -1.58 -13.62 2.96
C ILE A 46 -2.79 -13.49 3.91
N PRO A 47 -3.88 -12.79 3.55
CA PRO A 47 -5.11 -12.76 4.34
C PRO A 47 -5.72 -14.14 4.56
N ALA A 48 -5.68 -15.03 3.56
CA ALA A 48 -6.23 -16.37 3.67
C ALA A 48 -5.50 -17.20 4.74
N VAL A 49 -4.16 -17.17 4.74
CA VAL A 49 -3.35 -17.85 5.75
C VAL A 49 -3.63 -17.30 7.15
N MET A 50 -3.68 -15.96 7.29
CA MET A 50 -3.97 -15.32 8.57
C MET A 50 -5.40 -15.60 9.06
N SER A 51 -6.37 -15.66 8.14
CA SER A 51 -7.75 -16.03 8.44
C SER A 51 -7.84 -17.45 8.99
N ILE A 52 -7.12 -18.41 8.38
CA ILE A 52 -7.10 -19.80 8.85
C ILE A 52 -6.50 -19.86 10.26
N ALA A 53 -5.38 -19.16 10.49
CA ALA A 53 -4.78 -19.05 11.82
C ALA A 53 -5.76 -18.44 12.86
N ALA A 54 -6.53 -17.41 12.47
CA ALA A 54 -7.53 -16.80 13.32
C ALA A 54 -8.69 -17.76 13.67
N THR A 55 -9.16 -18.56 12.70
CA THR A 55 -10.19 -19.59 12.97
C THR A 55 -9.71 -20.66 13.94
N TRP A 56 -8.44 -21.06 13.86
CA TRP A 56 -7.84 -22.00 14.81
C TRP A 56 -7.66 -21.43 16.21
N SER A 57 -7.49 -20.11 16.33
CA SER A 57 -7.42 -19.42 17.62
C SER A 57 -8.80 -19.20 18.28
N GLY A 58 -9.90 -19.70 17.69
CA GLY A 58 -11.26 -19.51 18.19
C GLY A 58 -11.88 -18.14 17.86
N GLY A 59 -11.24 -17.35 16.98
CA GLY A 59 -11.78 -16.08 16.51
C GLY A 59 -12.64 -16.22 15.26
N ASP A 60 -13.40 -15.18 14.93
CA ASP A 60 -14.15 -15.09 13.68
C ASP A 60 -13.21 -14.77 12.50
N GLY A 61 -12.59 -15.82 11.96
CA GLY A 61 -11.65 -15.70 10.86
C GLY A 61 -12.28 -15.18 9.56
N LEU A 62 -13.58 -15.40 9.34
CA LEU A 62 -14.26 -14.95 8.12
C LEU A 62 -14.44 -13.43 8.12
N SER A 63 -14.85 -12.84 9.24
CA SER A 63 -14.89 -11.39 9.42
C SER A 63 -13.49 -10.78 9.27
N TYR A 64 -12.46 -11.41 9.84
CA TYR A 64 -11.07 -10.97 9.69
C TYR A 64 -10.60 -10.99 8.23
N PHE A 65 -10.88 -12.06 7.50
CA PHE A 65 -10.52 -12.19 6.08
C PHE A 65 -11.10 -11.05 5.24
N ILE A 66 -12.39 -10.75 5.41
CA ILE A 66 -13.09 -9.71 4.64
C ILE A 66 -12.47 -8.33 4.93
N ARG A 67 -12.21 -8.00 6.19
CA ARG A 67 -11.66 -6.69 6.59
C ARG A 67 -10.25 -6.49 6.05
N ILE A 68 -9.36 -7.47 6.24
CA ILE A 68 -7.97 -7.38 5.76
C ILE A 68 -7.93 -7.36 4.23
N THR A 69 -8.78 -8.13 3.56
CA THR A 69 -8.88 -8.12 2.11
C THR A 69 -9.35 -6.75 1.61
N ALA A 70 -10.36 -6.14 2.25
CA ALA A 70 -10.81 -4.80 1.91
C ALA A 70 -9.69 -3.76 2.02
N ILE A 71 -8.93 -3.79 3.13
CA ILE A 71 -7.81 -2.88 3.37
C ILE A 71 -6.71 -3.07 2.30
N LEU A 72 -6.34 -4.31 2.00
CA LEU A 72 -5.32 -4.59 0.99
C LEU A 72 -5.76 -4.18 -0.42
N LEU A 73 -7.04 -4.33 -0.75
CA LEU A 73 -7.58 -3.87 -2.03
C LEU A 73 -7.53 -2.34 -2.16
N ILE A 74 -7.96 -1.63 -1.12
CA ILE A 74 -7.90 -0.16 -1.07
C ILE A 74 -6.45 0.31 -1.18
N ALA A 75 -5.54 -0.32 -0.42
CA ALA A 75 -4.12 -0.03 -0.49
C ALA A 75 -3.59 -0.25 -1.92
N SER A 76 -3.82 -1.43 -2.50
CA SER A 76 -3.40 -1.75 -3.87
C SER A 76 -3.91 -0.74 -4.89
N TRP A 77 -5.12 -0.21 -4.73
CA TRP A 77 -5.65 0.84 -5.60
C TRP A 77 -4.93 2.17 -5.41
N MET A 78 -4.73 2.61 -4.16
CA MET A 78 -3.95 3.81 -3.83
C MET A 78 -2.54 3.77 -4.43
N PHE A 79 -1.89 2.60 -4.40
CA PHE A 79 -0.57 2.40 -4.96
C PHE A 79 -0.54 2.44 -6.50
N ALA A 80 -1.62 2.02 -7.16
CA ALA A 80 -1.69 1.95 -8.62
C ALA A 80 -2.03 3.28 -9.29
N GLU A 81 -2.81 4.14 -8.61
CA GLU A 81 -3.26 5.44 -9.13
C GLU A 81 -2.28 6.58 -8.83
N ARG A 82 -1.18 6.29 -8.14
CA ARG A 82 -0.26 7.31 -7.64
C ARG A 82 0.54 7.98 -8.75
N TYR A 83 0.70 9.30 -8.62
CA TYR A 83 1.60 10.09 -9.46
C TYR A 83 3.00 10.25 -8.82
N PRO A 84 4.08 10.25 -9.61
CA PRO A 84 5.42 10.57 -9.11
C PRO A 84 5.43 11.97 -8.46
N GLY A 85 5.96 12.07 -7.23
CA GLY A 85 6.00 13.31 -6.45
C GLY A 85 4.84 13.51 -5.46
N GLU A 86 3.76 12.73 -5.56
CA GLU A 86 2.57 12.90 -4.70
C GLU A 86 2.87 12.65 -3.20
N LEU A 87 3.82 11.76 -2.87
CA LEU A 87 4.23 11.52 -1.47
C LEU A 87 4.97 12.73 -0.88
N LEU A 88 5.71 13.46 -1.70
CA LEU A 88 6.40 14.68 -1.29
C LEU A 88 5.39 15.80 -1.00
N ASP A 89 4.40 15.97 -1.88
CA ASP A 89 3.31 16.94 -1.70
C ASP A 89 2.52 16.69 -0.41
N VAL A 90 2.14 15.42 -0.18
CA VAL A 90 1.39 15.00 1.01
C VAL A 90 2.26 15.11 2.26
N GLY A 91 3.53 14.75 2.19
CA GLY A 91 4.49 14.88 3.27
C GLY A 91 4.61 16.34 3.74
N VAL A 92 4.82 17.27 2.82
CA VAL A 92 4.95 18.71 3.13
C VAL A 92 3.63 19.28 3.65
N TYR A 93 2.48 18.84 3.11
CA TYR A 93 1.18 19.29 3.57
C TYR A 93 0.88 18.90 5.03
N PHE A 94 1.18 17.65 5.43
CA PHE A 94 0.89 17.17 6.80
C PHE A 94 2.02 17.48 7.81
N GLY A 95 3.28 17.39 7.39
CA GLY A 95 4.45 17.50 8.27
C GLY A 95 5.18 18.84 8.18
N GLY A 96 4.68 19.79 7.38
CA GLY A 96 5.31 21.09 7.15
C GLY A 96 6.60 21.03 6.32
N MET A 97 7.21 22.20 6.10
CA MET A 97 8.31 22.33 5.13
C MET A 97 9.62 21.62 5.53
N LYS A 98 9.84 21.31 6.81
CA LYS A 98 11.08 20.63 7.24
C LYS A 98 10.87 19.14 7.41
N PHE A 99 10.16 18.74 8.47
CA PHE A 99 9.93 17.33 8.78
C PHE A 99 9.08 16.61 7.73
N GLY A 100 8.01 17.26 7.25
CA GLY A 100 7.16 16.73 6.19
C GLY A 100 7.86 16.56 4.85
N PHE A 101 8.77 17.48 4.51
CA PHE A 101 9.59 17.36 3.32
C PHE A 101 10.52 16.15 3.40
N ASP A 102 11.26 15.98 4.50
CA ASP A 102 12.16 14.83 4.68
C ASP A 102 11.38 13.51 4.59
N LEU A 103 10.22 13.43 5.25
CA LEU A 103 9.38 12.23 5.29
C LEU A 103 8.78 11.91 3.91
N GLY A 104 8.31 12.93 3.21
CA GLY A 104 7.82 12.82 1.83
C GLY A 104 8.91 12.42 0.84
N LEU A 105 10.13 12.99 0.98
CA LEU A 105 11.28 12.67 0.14
C LEU A 105 11.74 11.22 0.37
N ILE A 106 11.83 10.78 1.62
CA ILE A 106 12.14 9.38 1.95
C ILE A 106 11.09 8.46 1.33
N GLY A 107 9.80 8.78 1.47
CA GLY A 107 8.72 8.02 0.86
C GLY A 107 8.84 7.92 -0.67
N GLU A 108 9.11 9.04 -1.34
CA GLU A 108 9.29 9.09 -2.80
C GLU A 108 10.50 8.26 -3.26
N LEU A 109 11.62 8.36 -2.56
CA LEU A 109 12.85 7.62 -2.84
C LEU A 109 12.68 6.12 -2.61
N SER A 110 12.03 5.71 -1.51
CA SER A 110 11.73 4.31 -1.21
C SER A 110 10.86 3.68 -2.28
N MET A 111 9.86 4.41 -2.77
CA MET A 111 8.95 3.90 -3.79
C MET A 111 9.62 3.79 -5.15
N SER A 112 10.43 4.79 -5.50
CA SER A 112 11.28 4.74 -6.69
C SER A 112 12.26 3.56 -6.64
N ALA A 113 12.78 3.21 -5.46
CA ALA A 113 13.61 2.02 -5.28
C ALA A 113 12.79 0.73 -5.49
N LEU A 114 11.58 0.62 -4.95
CA LEU A 114 10.71 -0.54 -5.17
C LEU A 114 10.39 -0.77 -6.66
N GLU A 115 10.14 0.29 -7.43
CA GLU A 115 9.90 0.18 -8.87
C GLU A 115 11.14 -0.32 -9.63
N VAL A 116 12.33 0.16 -9.26
CA VAL A 116 13.60 -0.30 -9.82
C VAL A 116 13.81 -1.77 -9.46
N MET A 117 13.63 -2.15 -8.20
CA MET A 117 13.74 -3.54 -7.73
C MET A 117 12.77 -4.47 -8.45
N ALA A 118 11.53 -4.04 -8.70
CA ALA A 118 10.55 -4.83 -9.45
C ALA A 118 11.02 -5.11 -10.88
N LYS A 119 11.56 -4.10 -11.57
CA LYS A 119 12.14 -4.24 -12.93
C LYS A 119 13.38 -5.13 -12.93
N GLU A 120 14.22 -5.02 -11.91
CA GLU A 120 15.42 -5.86 -11.78
C GLU A 120 15.08 -7.31 -11.49
N THR A 121 14.05 -7.57 -10.68
CA THR A 121 13.56 -8.93 -10.44
C THR A 121 13.09 -9.59 -11.73
N ASP A 122 12.42 -8.84 -12.62
CA ASP A 122 12.02 -9.34 -13.93
C ASP A 122 13.23 -9.65 -14.83
N ARG A 123 14.21 -8.75 -14.89
CA ARG A 123 15.47 -8.97 -15.63
C ARG A 123 16.23 -10.19 -15.13
N VAL A 124 16.33 -10.36 -13.82
CA VAL A 124 16.97 -11.54 -13.21
C VAL A 124 16.18 -12.81 -13.55
N SER A 125 14.84 -12.76 -13.51
CA SER A 125 14.00 -13.89 -13.91
C SER A 125 14.26 -14.30 -15.37
N ILE A 126 14.36 -13.33 -16.27
CA ILE A 126 14.67 -13.54 -17.68
C ILE A 126 16.09 -14.14 -17.83
N ALA A 127 17.08 -13.60 -17.13
CA ALA A 127 18.47 -14.09 -17.18
C ALA A 127 18.60 -15.54 -16.66
N ILE A 128 17.89 -15.90 -15.59
CA ILE A 128 17.85 -17.27 -15.05
C ILE A 128 17.24 -18.23 -16.08
N ARG A 129 16.12 -17.82 -16.71
CA ARG A 129 15.48 -18.59 -17.80
C ARG A 129 16.42 -18.79 -18.99
N GLN A 130 17.15 -17.76 -19.39
CA GLN A 130 18.14 -17.84 -20.48
C GLN A 130 19.33 -18.74 -20.15
N LYS A 131 19.73 -18.80 -18.88
CA LYS A 131 20.78 -19.70 -18.41
C LYS A 131 20.34 -21.18 -18.38
N GLY A 132 19.09 -21.48 -18.75
CA GLY A 132 18.52 -22.84 -18.74
C GLY A 132 18.39 -23.43 -17.33
N ASN A 133 18.52 -22.60 -16.28
CA ASN A 133 18.47 -23.05 -14.90
C ASN A 133 17.09 -22.76 -14.31
N HIS A 134 16.59 -23.66 -13.48
CA HIS A 134 15.36 -23.41 -12.75
C HIS A 134 15.66 -22.55 -11.51
N ILE A 135 14.66 -21.79 -11.04
CA ILE A 135 14.76 -21.06 -9.76
C ILE A 135 14.86 -22.11 -8.65
N SER A 136 16.10 -22.46 -8.29
CA SER A 136 16.39 -23.33 -7.16
C SER A 136 16.57 -22.47 -5.90
N PRO A 137 16.10 -22.91 -4.73
CA PRO A 137 16.28 -22.18 -3.46
C PRO A 137 17.74 -21.88 -3.14
N ARG A 138 18.69 -22.63 -3.72
CA ARG A 138 20.13 -22.44 -3.54
C ARG A 138 20.69 -21.18 -4.23
N ILE A 139 19.98 -20.66 -5.24
CA ILE A 139 20.43 -19.51 -6.06
C ILE A 139 19.83 -18.19 -5.51
N ILE A 140 18.75 -18.28 -4.74
CA ILE A 140 18.05 -17.14 -4.14
C ILE A 140 19.00 -16.23 -3.34
N PRO A 141 19.89 -16.74 -2.46
CA PRO A 141 20.77 -15.87 -1.68
C PRO A 141 21.74 -15.06 -2.55
N ALA A 142 22.26 -15.65 -3.64
CA ALA A 142 23.21 -15.00 -4.54
C ALA A 142 22.53 -13.94 -5.43
N VAL A 143 21.30 -14.21 -5.85
CA VAL A 143 20.48 -13.23 -6.56
C VAL A 143 20.13 -12.06 -5.64
N PHE A 144 19.70 -12.36 -4.42
CA PHE A 144 19.32 -11.36 -3.44
C PHE A 144 20.49 -10.45 -3.07
N SER A 145 21.68 -11.02 -2.80
CA SER A 145 22.87 -10.22 -2.50
C SER A 145 23.27 -9.29 -3.64
N GLY A 146 23.18 -9.76 -4.90
CA GLY A 146 23.45 -8.93 -6.08
C GLY A 146 22.49 -7.75 -6.20
N VAL A 147 21.20 -7.96 -5.93
CA VAL A 147 20.19 -6.89 -5.92
C VAL A 147 20.49 -5.89 -4.80
N VAL A 148 20.74 -6.37 -3.58
CA VAL A 148 21.02 -5.50 -2.42
C VAL A 148 22.26 -4.63 -2.63
N ILE A 149 23.36 -5.22 -3.12
CA ILE A 149 24.60 -4.48 -3.37
C ILE A 149 24.37 -3.37 -4.40
N ARG A 150 23.59 -3.65 -5.45
CA ARG A 150 23.29 -2.66 -6.48
C ARG A 150 22.39 -1.53 -5.98
N GLU A 151 21.37 -1.85 -5.16
CA GLU A 151 20.53 -0.82 -4.54
C GLU A 151 21.34 0.08 -3.60
N LEU A 152 22.31 -0.47 -2.86
CA LEU A 152 23.22 0.33 -2.04
C LEU A 152 24.08 1.29 -2.88
N GLN A 153 24.59 0.83 -4.02
CA GLN A 153 25.35 1.69 -4.95
C GLN A 153 24.48 2.81 -5.54
N LEU A 154 23.26 2.49 -5.98
CA LEU A 154 22.31 3.48 -6.49
C LEU A 154 21.89 4.49 -5.42
N ALA A 155 21.68 4.04 -4.19
CA ALA A 155 21.39 4.91 -3.05
C ALA A 155 22.56 5.88 -2.77
N GLN A 156 23.81 5.40 -2.87
CA GLN A 156 25.00 6.22 -2.70
C GLN A 156 25.12 7.28 -3.81
N GLU A 157 24.91 6.92 -5.07
CA GLU A 157 24.90 7.87 -6.19
C GLU A 157 23.84 8.97 -6.00
N ARG A 158 22.62 8.58 -5.58
CA ARG A 158 21.54 9.53 -5.30
C ARG A 158 21.87 10.44 -4.12
N ALA A 159 22.47 9.91 -3.06
CA ALA A 159 22.90 10.70 -1.90
C ALA A 159 23.97 11.74 -2.30
N ILE A 160 24.93 11.36 -3.15
CA ILE A 160 25.94 12.29 -3.67
C ILE A 160 25.28 13.41 -4.48
N LEU A 161 24.33 13.09 -5.37
CA LEU A 161 23.61 14.09 -6.16
C LEU A 161 22.80 15.06 -5.30
N LEU A 162 22.14 14.56 -4.24
CA LEU A 162 21.43 15.40 -3.29
C LEU A 162 22.40 16.34 -2.56
N THR A 163 23.54 15.81 -2.11
CA THR A 163 24.57 16.59 -1.42
C THR A 163 25.17 17.67 -2.32
N LEU A 164 25.46 17.35 -3.59
CA LEU A 164 25.95 18.30 -4.59
C LEU A 164 24.95 19.43 -4.89
N ARG A 165 23.65 19.17 -4.73
CA ARG A 165 22.59 20.19 -4.84
C ARG A 165 22.41 21.01 -3.57
N GLY A 166 23.29 20.84 -2.57
CA GLY A 166 23.24 21.55 -1.30
C GLY A 166 22.21 20.99 -0.32
N TYR A 167 21.70 19.77 -0.54
CA TYR A 167 20.76 19.15 0.37
C TYR A 167 21.48 18.65 1.63
N THR A 168 21.16 19.26 2.78
CA THR A 168 21.72 18.86 4.09
C THR A 168 20.63 18.38 5.06
N SER A 169 19.49 19.07 5.12
CA SER A 169 18.24 18.60 5.77
C SER A 169 17.06 19.54 5.45
N GLY A 170 15.86 18.98 5.33
CA GLY A 170 14.65 19.75 5.00
C GLY A 170 14.69 20.41 3.62
N GLY A 171 13.55 20.97 3.19
CA GLY A 171 13.43 21.61 1.89
C GLY A 171 12.30 22.62 1.83
N THR A 172 12.09 23.21 0.66
CA THR A 172 10.86 23.95 0.38
C THR A 172 10.28 23.39 -0.90
N HIS A 173 9.07 22.85 -0.80
CA HIS A 173 8.30 22.39 -1.94
C HIS A 173 6.93 23.02 -1.85
N CYS A 174 6.45 23.58 -2.96
CA CYS A 174 5.09 24.10 -3.04
C CYS A 174 4.20 22.97 -3.55
N PRO A 175 3.35 22.37 -2.69
CA PRO A 175 2.54 21.24 -3.11
C PRO A 175 1.46 21.69 -4.09
N THR A 176 1.28 20.94 -5.17
CA THR A 176 0.25 21.22 -6.18
C THR A 176 -0.71 20.04 -6.30
N PHE A 177 -1.85 20.13 -5.63
CA PHE A 177 -2.89 19.10 -5.72
C PHE A 177 -3.81 19.37 -6.91
N VAL A 178 -3.87 18.43 -7.85
CA VAL A 178 -4.86 18.43 -8.93
C VAL A 178 -5.98 17.47 -8.55
N SER A 179 -7.18 17.99 -8.29
CA SER A 179 -8.34 17.16 -7.94
C SER A 179 -9.31 17.06 -9.13
N PRO A 180 -9.28 15.96 -9.91
CA PRO A 180 -10.26 15.73 -10.96
C PRO A 180 -11.68 15.57 -10.38
N LYS A 181 -12.71 15.82 -11.20
CA LYS A 181 -14.12 15.78 -10.76
C LYS A 181 -14.53 14.39 -10.27
N GLU A 182 -13.96 13.34 -10.85
CA GLU A 182 -14.21 11.94 -10.47
C GLU A 182 -13.69 11.65 -9.05
N ASP A 183 -12.54 12.20 -8.65
CA ASP A 183 -11.97 12.03 -7.31
C ASP A 183 -12.83 12.71 -6.22
N ARG A 184 -13.53 13.80 -6.55
CA ARG A 184 -14.50 14.44 -5.63
C ARG A 184 -15.71 13.56 -5.36
N ILE A 185 -16.24 12.90 -6.39
CA ILE A 185 -17.38 11.99 -6.26
C ILE A 185 -16.95 10.76 -5.47
N ALA A 186 -15.81 10.17 -5.83
CA ALA A 186 -15.24 9.02 -5.16
C ALA A 186 -15.00 9.32 -3.66
N GLY A 187 -14.42 10.48 -3.34
CA GLY A 187 -14.19 10.94 -1.97
C GLY A 187 -15.49 11.19 -1.18
N ALA A 188 -16.53 11.75 -1.81
CA ALA A 188 -17.83 11.93 -1.15
C ALA A 188 -18.48 10.58 -0.78
N PHE A 189 -18.38 9.58 -1.67
CA PHE A 189 -18.81 8.21 -1.36
C PHE A 189 -17.99 7.58 -0.23
N SER A 190 -16.67 7.79 -0.20
CA SER A 190 -15.82 7.33 0.91
C SER A 190 -16.26 7.93 2.26
N CYS A 191 -16.58 9.22 2.29
CA CYS A 191 -17.11 9.87 3.50
C CYS A 191 -18.46 9.28 3.94
N ALA A 192 -19.37 9.03 3.00
CA ALA A 192 -20.67 8.44 3.31
C ALA A 192 -20.54 7.00 3.86
N ILE A 193 -19.65 6.18 3.27
CA ILE A 193 -19.35 4.82 3.74
C ILE A 193 -18.74 4.87 5.14
N PHE A 194 -17.83 5.81 5.41
CA PHE A 194 -17.24 5.99 6.72
C PHE A 194 -18.28 6.40 7.78
N LEU A 195 -19.14 7.37 7.48
CA LEU A 195 -20.23 7.77 8.38
C LEU A 195 -21.21 6.63 8.65
N PHE A 196 -21.58 5.89 7.61
CA PHE A 196 -22.42 4.70 7.75
C PHE A 196 -21.75 3.64 8.63
N SER A 197 -20.46 3.40 8.43
CA SER A 197 -19.69 2.44 9.23
C SER A 197 -19.55 2.85 10.70
N LEU A 198 -19.54 4.15 11.01
CA LEU A 198 -19.55 4.62 12.41
C LEU A 198 -20.90 4.36 13.09
N ILE A 199 -22.00 4.54 12.36
CA ILE A 199 -23.37 4.31 12.89
C ILE A 199 -23.65 2.81 13.01
N ALA A 200 -23.23 2.02 12.03
CA ALA A 200 -23.32 0.56 12.01
C ALA A 200 -22.12 -0.11 12.72
N GLY A 201 -21.42 0.63 13.58
CA GLY A 201 -20.19 0.20 14.22
C GLY A 201 -20.41 -0.90 15.25
N ASP A 202 -20.46 -2.15 14.81
CA ASP A 202 -20.20 -3.31 15.64
C ASP A 202 -18.69 -3.34 15.95
N PHE A 203 -18.27 -2.53 16.94
CA PHE A 203 -16.90 -2.53 17.45
C PHE A 203 -16.48 -3.97 17.70
N PHE A 204 -15.47 -4.42 16.96
CA PHE A 204 -14.79 -5.73 17.03
C PHE A 204 -15.15 -6.54 18.29
N ILE A 205 -16.34 -7.17 18.32
CA ILE A 205 -16.70 -8.05 19.41
C ILE A 205 -15.90 -9.32 19.14
N ILE A 206 -14.76 -9.43 19.81
CA ILE A 206 -14.16 -10.71 20.15
C ILE A 206 -15.20 -11.39 21.05
N SER A 207 -16.24 -11.98 20.43
CA SER A 207 -17.35 -12.60 21.14
C SER A 207 -16.89 -13.95 21.67
N GLY A 208 -16.08 -13.86 22.70
CA GLY A 208 -15.59 -14.93 23.54
C GLY A 208 -15.27 -14.44 24.95
N SER A 209 -15.78 -13.28 25.39
CA SER A 209 -16.15 -13.02 26.78
C SER A 209 -16.69 -11.60 26.93
N THR A 210 -17.86 -11.52 27.54
CA THR A 210 -18.42 -10.37 28.25
C THR A 210 -17.35 -9.46 28.85
N PHE A 211 -17.40 -8.15 28.59
CA PHE A 211 -17.38 -7.15 29.66
C PHE A 211 -17.98 -5.84 29.15
N ILE A 212 -19.15 -5.54 29.69
CA ILE A 212 -19.70 -4.19 29.83
C ILE A 212 -18.81 -3.45 30.82
N VAL A 213 -18.26 -2.29 30.44
CA VAL A 213 -18.28 -1.05 31.24
C VAL A 213 -18.30 0.13 30.26
#